data_AF-A0AAW2UHQ7-F1
#
_entry.id   AF-A0AAW2UHQ7-F1
#
_cell.length_a   1.000
_cell.length_b   1.000
_cell.length_c   1.000
_cell.angle_alpha   90.00
_cell.angle_beta   90.00
_cell.angle_gamma   90.00
#
_symmetry.space_group_name_H-M   'P 1'
#
loop_
_entity.id
_entity.type
_entity.pdbx_description
1 polymer ?
#
loop_
_entity_poly.entity_id
_entity_poly.type
_entity_poly.pdbx_seq_one_letter_code
_entity_poly.pdbx_strand_id
1 'polypeptide(L)'
;MCMSFEYIFLTMVIPWPSNPKYFIDVYLELLIEELQNLWHVGVLTSGSARDETFAMHAALMWIVNDLPAYGMASGWSSAGVMGCPVCMEDTRAFYLQNGRKACYFNCHRQFLPPDHP
;
A
#
# COMPACT_ATOMS: atom_id res chain seq x y z
N MET A 1 1.75 0.01 -19.33
CA MET A 1 3.12 0.25 -18.81
C MET A 1 3.26 -0.12 -17.34
N CYS A 2 2.40 0.36 -16.42
CA CYS A 2 2.58 0.20 -14.97
C CYS A 2 2.26 -1.19 -14.37
N MET A 3 1.79 -2.15 -15.18
CA MET A 3 1.42 -3.51 -14.74
C MET A 3 1.80 -4.57 -15.78
N SER A 4 2.80 -4.29 -16.64
CA SER A 4 3.35 -5.36 -17.46
C SER A 4 4.08 -6.33 -16.53
N PHE A 5 3.86 -7.64 -16.69
CA PHE A 5 4.41 -8.68 -15.81
C PHE A 5 5.94 -8.57 -15.65
N GLU A 6 6.62 -8.11 -16.69
CA GLU A 6 8.08 -7.89 -16.75
C GLU A 6 8.60 -6.83 -15.76
N TYR A 7 7.73 -5.96 -15.23
CA TYR A 7 8.10 -4.90 -14.29
C TYR A 7 7.48 -5.07 -12.90
N ILE A 8 6.83 -6.20 -12.63
CA ILE A 8 6.29 -6.52 -11.30
C ILE A 8 7.35 -7.30 -10.54
N PHE A 9 7.98 -6.65 -9.57
CA PHE A 9 8.90 -7.29 -8.64
C PHE A 9 8.18 -7.60 -7.33
N LEU A 10 8.18 -8.87 -6.95
CA LEU A 10 7.74 -9.27 -5.62
C LEU A 10 8.88 -9.05 -4.64
N THR A 11 8.84 -7.95 -3.91
CA THR A 11 9.89 -7.60 -2.93
C THR A 11 9.71 -8.31 -1.61
N MET A 12 8.48 -8.61 -1.20
CA MET A 12 8.19 -9.17 0.11
C MET A 12 6.93 -10.05 0.07
N VAL A 13 7.04 -11.25 0.67
CA VAL A 13 5.90 -12.12 0.98
C VAL A 13 5.91 -12.37 2.48
N ILE A 14 4.83 -11.99 3.15
CA ILE A 14 4.68 -12.22 4.59
C ILE A 14 3.69 -13.37 4.80
N PRO A 15 4.16 -14.60 5.07
CA PRO A 15 3.28 -15.75 5.23
C PRO A 15 2.47 -15.65 6.53
N TRP A 16 1.17 -15.87 6.42
CA TRP A 16 0.29 -16.12 7.57
C TRP A 16 0.68 -17.46 8.22
N PRO A 17 0.72 -17.64 9.56
CA PRO A 17 -0.07 -16.98 10.61
C PRO A 17 0.61 -15.82 11.35
N SER A 18 1.88 -15.55 11.06
CA SER A 18 2.67 -14.52 11.75
C SER A 18 2.47 -13.17 11.09
N ASN A 19 1.31 -12.55 11.33
CA ASN A 19 1.05 -11.19 10.87
C ASN A 19 1.98 -10.21 11.61
N PRO A 20 2.82 -9.44 10.91
CA PRO A 20 3.73 -8.49 11.52
C PRO A 20 2.97 -7.38 12.23
N LYS A 21 1.72 -7.09 11.82
CA LYS A 21 0.85 -6.03 12.35
C LYS A 21 1.61 -4.71 12.48
N TYR A 22 2.10 -4.46 13.68
CA TYR A 22 2.82 -3.26 14.12
C TYR A 22 4.30 -3.27 13.74
N PHE A 23 4.87 -4.41 13.33
CA PHE A 23 6.29 -4.55 12.98
C PHE A 23 6.57 -4.45 11.48
N ILE A 24 5.59 -4.04 10.66
CA ILE A 24 5.77 -3.94 9.20
C ILE A 24 6.93 -3.01 8.82
N ASP A 25 7.15 -1.97 9.63
CA ASP A 25 8.26 -1.03 9.54
C ASP A 25 9.63 -1.72 9.64
N VAL A 26 9.79 -2.68 10.57
CA VAL A 26 11.02 -3.47 10.71
C VAL A 26 11.32 -4.29 9.45
N TYR A 27 10.29 -4.86 8.82
CA TYR A 27 10.48 -5.61 7.57
C TYR A 27 10.81 -4.69 6.39
N LEU A 28 10.29 -3.46 6.40
CA LEU A 28 10.52 -2.49 5.33
C LEU A 28 11.87 -1.78 5.46
N GLU A 29 12.54 -1.82 6.61
CA GLU A 29 13.83 -1.17 6.86
C GLU A 29 14.88 -1.53 5.80
N LEU A 30 15.08 -2.83 5.53
CA LEU A 30 16.02 -3.30 4.51
C LEU A 30 15.65 -2.79 3.11
N LEU A 31 14.37 -2.79 2.77
CA LEU A 31 13.89 -2.29 1.48
C LEU A 31 14.14 -0.78 1.35
N ILE A 32 13.93 -0.02 2.43
CA ILE A 32 14.18 1.42 2.47
C ILE A 32 15.66 1.71 2.28
N GLU A 33 16.54 0.97 2.98
CA GLU A 33 17.99 1.10 2.82
C GLU A 33 18.45 0.82 1.39
N GLU A 34 17.95 -0.26 0.77
CA GLU A 34 18.28 -0.59 -0.62
C GLU A 34 17.79 0.49 -1.59
N LEU A 35 16.56 0.99 -1.42
CA LEU A 35 16.01 2.06 -2.25
C LEU A 35 16.79 3.37 -2.10
N GLN A 36 17.21 3.71 -0.88
CA GLN A 36 18.06 4.88 -0.63
C GLN A 36 19.42 4.73 -1.31
N ASN A 37 20.03 3.55 -1.25
CA ASN A 37 21.29 3.27 -1.92
C ASN A 37 21.14 3.37 -3.45
N LEU A 38 20.10 2.75 -4.02
CA LEU A 38 19.79 2.83 -5.45
C LEU A 38 19.50 4.27 -5.90
N TRP A 39 18.90 5.10 -5.06
CA TRP A 39 18.62 6.50 -5.40
C TRP A 39 19.86 7.38 -5.31
N HIS A 40 20.66 7.25 -4.24
CA HIS A 40 21.79 8.15 -3.98
C HIS A 40 23.10 7.73 -4.62
N VAL A 41 23.40 6.43 -4.64
CA VAL A 41 24.66 5.87 -5.19
C VAL A 41 24.41 5.29 -6.58
N GLY A 42 23.29 4.59 -6.76
CA GLY A 42 22.99 3.82 -7.97
C GLY A 42 23.82 2.54 -8.07
N VAL A 43 23.59 1.77 -9.13
CA VAL A 43 24.29 0.51 -9.40
C VAL A 43 24.78 0.46 -10.85
N LEU A 44 26.04 0.10 -11.05
CA LEU A 44 26.59 -0.09 -12.40
C LEU A 44 25.90 -1.29 -13.07
N THR A 45 25.20 -1.01 -14.17
CA THR A 45 24.42 -1.99 -14.92
C THR A 45 24.81 -1.94 -16.39
N SER A 46 24.96 -3.11 -17.03
CA SER A 46 25.20 -3.19 -18.47
C SER A 46 23.88 -3.22 -19.23
N GLY A 47 23.69 -2.29 -20.16
CA GLY A 47 22.53 -2.23 -21.03
C GLY A 47 22.70 -3.11 -22.27
N SER A 48 21.88 -4.15 -22.40
CA SER A 48 21.94 -5.09 -23.53
C SER A 48 21.71 -4.45 -24.91
N ALA A 49 21.07 -3.28 -24.96
CA ALA A 49 20.79 -2.59 -26.22
C ALA A 49 22.01 -1.89 -26.85
N ARG A 50 22.99 -1.47 -26.04
CA ARG A 50 24.17 -0.72 -26.51
C ARG A 50 25.51 -1.30 -26.03
N ASP A 51 25.48 -2.36 -25.23
CA ASP A 51 26.67 -2.93 -24.57
C ASP A 51 27.46 -1.86 -23.78
N GLU A 52 26.72 -0.91 -23.19
CA GLU A 52 27.25 0.20 -22.42
C GLU A 52 26.94 -0.01 -20.94
N THR A 53 27.91 0.24 -20.08
CA THR A 53 27.72 0.27 -18.63
C THR A 53 27.31 1.67 -18.21
N PHE A 54 26.20 1.79 -17.47
CA PHE A 54 25.73 3.05 -16.91
C PHE A 54 25.35 2.88 -15.44
N ALA A 55 25.36 3.99 -14.68
CA ALA A 55 24.83 4.02 -13.33
C ALA A 55 23.30 4.04 -13.38
N MET A 56 22.68 2.94 -12.97
CA MET A 56 21.23 2.82 -12.87
C MET A 56 20.78 3.29 -11.49
N HIS A 57 19.82 4.20 -11.46
CA HIS A 57 19.12 4.63 -10.26
C HIS A 57 17.69 4.10 -10.29
N ALA A 58 17.12 3.80 -9.13
CA ALA A 58 15.75 3.34 -9.00
C ALA A 58 14.99 4.13 -7.93
N ALA A 59 13.68 4.28 -8.13
CA ALA A 59 12.78 4.89 -7.16
C ALA A 59 11.48 4.09 -7.07
N LEU A 60 10.93 3.99 -5.87
CA LEU A 60 9.62 3.39 -5.64
C LEU A 60 8.53 4.44 -5.88
N MET A 61 7.62 4.19 -6.83
CA MET A 61 6.52 5.11 -7.13
C MET A 61 5.25 4.82 -6.31
N TRP A 62 4.80 3.56 -6.28
CA TRP A 62 3.63 3.13 -5.52
C TRP A 62 3.74 1.66 -5.12
N ILE A 63 3.06 1.29 -4.03
CA ILE A 63 2.89 -0.09 -3.57
C ILE A 63 1.42 -0.46 -3.75
N VAL A 64 1.15 -1.61 -4.37
CA VAL A 64 -0.21 -2.16 -4.45
C VAL A 64 -0.42 -3.07 -3.24
N ASN A 65 -1.37 -2.70 -2.40
CA ASN A 65 -1.68 -3.41 -1.16
C ASN A 65 -3.14 -3.86 -1.18
N ASP A 66 -3.43 -4.99 -0.55
CA ASP A 66 -4.81 -5.30 -0.17
C ASP A 66 -5.25 -4.42 1.03
N LEU A 67 -6.53 -4.45 1.38
CA LEU A 67 -7.09 -3.62 2.46
C LEU A 67 -6.37 -3.81 3.81
N PRO A 68 -6.08 -5.05 4.26
CA PRO A 68 -5.30 -5.28 5.47
C PRO A 68 -3.87 -4.72 5.40
N ALA A 69 -3.14 -4.99 4.32
CA ALA A 69 -1.77 -4.50 4.16
C ALA A 69 -1.72 -2.97 4.05
N TYR A 70 -2.72 -2.35 3.42
CA TYR A 70 -2.86 -0.90 3.39
C TYR A 70 -2.92 -0.32 4.80
N GLY A 71 -3.75 -0.89 5.68
CA GLY A 71 -3.86 -0.41 7.05
C GLY A 71 -2.54 -0.52 7.83
N MET A 72 -1.77 -1.57 7.58
CA MET A 72 -0.43 -1.72 8.19
C MET A 72 0.56 -0.69 7.63
N ALA A 73 0.65 -0.56 6.30
CA ALA A 73 1.65 0.29 5.66
C ALA A 73 1.37 1.80 5.81
N SER A 74 0.10 2.20 5.83
CA SER A 74 -0.30 3.62 5.96
C SER A 74 -0.50 4.07 7.41
N GLY A 75 -0.54 3.14 8.37
CA GLY A 75 -0.99 3.42 9.73
C GLY A 75 -2.49 3.72 9.84
N TRP A 76 -3.24 3.57 8.75
CA TRP A 76 -4.69 3.81 8.73
C TRP A 76 -5.47 2.65 9.34
N SER A 77 -6.56 2.95 10.04
CA SER A 77 -7.45 1.89 10.53
C SER A 77 -8.25 1.30 9.38
N SER A 78 -8.02 0.03 9.05
CA SER A 78 -8.86 -0.73 8.11
C SER A 78 -10.10 -1.35 8.76
N ALA A 79 -10.37 -1.00 10.03
CA ALA A 79 -11.48 -1.52 10.82
C ALA A 79 -12.29 -0.40 11.51
N GLY A 80 -13.45 -0.77 12.04
CA GLY A 80 -14.33 0.14 12.76
C GLY A 80 -15.03 1.13 11.83
N VAL A 81 -15.33 2.33 12.33
CA VAL A 81 -15.99 3.41 11.55
C VAL A 81 -15.02 4.12 10.60
N MET A 82 -13.72 4.07 10.88
CA MET A 82 -12.66 4.64 10.04
C MET A 82 -12.18 3.66 8.96
N GLY A 83 -12.83 2.52 8.79
CA GLY A 83 -12.35 1.42 7.95
C GLY A 83 -12.26 1.72 6.45
N CYS A 84 -12.90 2.79 5.97
CA CYS A 84 -12.87 3.14 4.55
C CYS A 84 -11.68 4.05 4.23
N PRO A 85 -10.70 3.60 3.43
CA PRO A 85 -9.53 4.42 3.08
C PRO A 85 -9.86 5.56 2.11
N VAL A 86 -11.00 5.48 1.41
CA VAL A 86 -11.47 6.56 0.52
C VAL A 86 -12.16 7.66 1.31
N CYS A 87 -12.97 7.28 2.31
CA CYS A 87 -13.67 8.23 3.17
C CYS A 87 -12.77 8.89 4.19
N MET A 88 -11.77 8.17 4.66
CA MET A 88 -10.92 8.59 5.75
C MET A 88 -11.74 9.10 6.95
N GLU A 89 -11.45 10.31 7.42
CA GLU A 89 -12.17 10.98 8.52
C GLU A 89 -13.55 11.51 8.13
N ASP A 90 -13.82 11.69 6.84
CA ASP A 90 -15.13 12.14 6.31
C ASP A 90 -16.15 11.00 6.24
N THR A 91 -15.84 9.85 6.82
CA THR A 91 -16.76 8.71 6.94
C THR A 91 -17.99 9.07 7.76
N ARG A 92 -19.18 8.86 7.20
CA ARG A 92 -20.46 8.94 7.95
C ARG A 92 -20.82 7.63 8.65
N ALA A 93 -19.88 6.71 8.78
CA ALA A 93 -20.09 5.46 9.51
C ALA A 93 -20.29 5.72 11.00
N PHE A 94 -21.07 4.87 11.66
CA PHE A 94 -21.41 5.05 13.07
C PHE A 94 -21.42 3.71 13.81
N TYR A 95 -21.34 3.76 15.14
CA TYR A 95 -21.51 2.58 15.98
C TYR A 95 -22.99 2.38 16.33
N LEU A 96 -23.50 1.16 16.17
CA LEU A 96 -24.84 0.81 16.65
C LEU A 96 -24.91 0.96 18.17
N GLN A 97 -25.94 1.62 18.70
CA GLN A 97 -26.04 1.92 20.14
C GLN A 97 -25.95 0.66 21.02
N ASN A 98 -26.72 -0.38 20.68
CA ASN A 98 -26.80 -1.60 21.50
C ASN A 98 -25.71 -2.62 21.14
N GLY A 99 -25.35 -2.71 19.86
CA GLY A 99 -24.40 -3.71 19.36
C GLY A 99 -22.94 -3.26 19.38
N ARG A 100 -22.68 -1.95 19.46
CA ARG A 100 -21.35 -1.31 19.35
C ARG A 100 -20.53 -1.76 18.13
N LYS A 101 -21.21 -2.29 17.10
CA LYS A 101 -20.60 -2.65 15.82
C LYS A 101 -20.61 -1.44 14.91
N ALA A 102 -19.52 -1.25 14.17
CA ALA A 102 -19.46 -0.25 13.12
C ALA A 102 -20.48 -0.58 12.03
N CYS A 103 -21.21 0.44 11.57
CA CYS A 103 -22.26 0.35 10.58
C CYS A 103 -22.03 1.39 9.50
N TYR A 104 -22.16 0.96 8.24
CA TYR A 104 -22.06 1.78 7.04
C TYR A 104 -23.41 1.93 6.33
N PHE A 105 -24.50 1.61 7.04
CA PHE A 105 -25.85 1.62 6.49
C PHE A 105 -26.24 3.04 6.10
N ASN A 106 -26.67 3.22 4.85
CA ASN A 106 -27.01 4.50 4.23
C ASN A 106 -25.86 5.53 4.11
N CYS A 107 -24.61 5.14 4.35
CA CYS A 107 -23.42 5.99 4.14
C CYS A 107 -22.30 5.33 3.30
N HIS A 108 -22.46 4.06 2.91
CA HIS A 108 -21.54 3.34 2.04
C HIS A 108 -21.31 3.94 0.64
N ARG A 109 -22.16 4.89 0.20
CA ARG A 109 -22.11 5.56 -1.11
C ARG A 109 -21.87 7.07 -1.03
N GLN A 110 -21.31 7.55 0.09
CA GLN A 110 -21.28 8.99 0.38
C GLN A 110 -20.60 9.89 -0.67
N PHE A 111 -19.74 9.35 -1.54
CA PHE A 111 -19.09 10.08 -2.63
C PHE A 111 -19.59 9.72 -4.03
N LEU A 112 -20.57 8.83 -4.12
CA LEU A 112 -21.18 8.50 -5.39
C LEU A 112 -22.38 9.44 -5.62
N PRO A 113 -22.63 9.85 -6.87
CA PRO A 113 -23.87 10.51 -7.24
C PRO A 113 -25.10 9.72 -6.78
N PRO A 114 -26.22 10.39 -6.45
CA PRO A 114 -27.47 9.70 -6.04
C PRO A 114 -27.97 8.68 -7.06
N ASP A 115 -27.67 8.89 -8.33
CA ASP A 115 -28.05 8.10 -9.50
C ASP A 115 -26.95 7.12 -9.94
N HIS A 116 -25.85 6.99 -9.18
CA HIS A 116 -24.83 6.01 -9.47
C HIS A 116 -25.47 4.59 -9.44
N PRO A 117 -25.25 3.74 -10.47
CA PRO A 117 -25.77 2.37 -10.49
C PRO A 117 -25.25 1.57 -9.30
#